data_AF-A0A4V3G5J9-F1
#
_entry.id   AF-A0A4V3G5J9-F1
#
_cell.length_a   1.000
_cell.length_b   1.000
_cell.length_c   1.000
_cell.angle_alpha   90.00
_cell.angle_beta   90.00
_cell.angle_gamma   90.00
#
_symmetry.space_group_name_H-M   'P 1'
#
loop_
_entity.id
_entity.type
_entity.pdbx_description
1 polymer ?
#
loop_
_entity_poly.entity_id
_entity_poly.type
_entity_poly.pdbx_seq_one_letter_code
_entity_poly.pdbx_strand_id
1 'polypeptide(L)'
;PIISLVDVPGYMPGTEQEYGGVIRHGAKVLYAYSEATVPKITLIMRKAYGGAYIAMGSRSVRADLVYAWPIAEIAVMGPEGAANVIYRKEIKAADDPDKLRQDKIDEYKDNFANPYIAAKRGMVNDVIKMEETRAKLINGLEMMSNKRENGQDKKHGNIPL
;
A
#
# COMPACT_ATOMS: atom_id res chain seq x y z
N PRO A 1 1.38 -3.92 -19.91
CA PRO A 1 0.85 -4.20 -18.55
C PRO A 1 1.88 -3.81 -17.49
N ILE A 2 1.45 -3.47 -16.27
CA ILE A 2 2.33 -3.16 -15.13
C ILE A 2 2.02 -4.15 -14.02
N ILE A 3 3.05 -4.75 -13.44
CA ILE A 3 2.95 -5.59 -12.25
C ILE A 3 3.79 -4.96 -11.14
N SER A 4 3.15 -4.67 -10.01
CA SER A 4 3.79 -4.03 -8.86
C SER A 4 3.97 -5.04 -7.74
N LEU A 5 5.21 -5.24 -7.28
CA LEU A 5 5.53 -6.09 -6.14
C LEU A 5 5.81 -5.20 -4.93
N VAL A 6 4.99 -5.30 -3.89
CA VAL A 6 4.98 -4.32 -2.79
C VAL A 6 5.53 -4.93 -1.51
N ASP A 7 6.64 -4.37 -1.05
CA ASP A 7 7.18 -4.50 0.31
C ASP A 7 7.84 -3.17 0.69
N VAL A 8 7.04 -2.19 1.10
CA VAL A 8 7.46 -0.82 1.39
C VAL A 8 6.95 -0.35 2.76
N PRO A 9 7.85 0.05 3.68
CA PRO A 9 7.46 0.56 5.00
C PRO A 9 7.11 2.06 4.99
N GLY A 10 7.39 2.78 3.91
CA GLY A 10 7.16 4.23 3.83
C GLY A 10 8.18 4.92 2.94
N TYR A 11 8.16 6.26 2.97
CA TYR A 11 9.21 7.09 2.38
C TYR A 11 10.41 7.19 3.32
N MET A 12 11.59 7.47 2.76
CA MET A 12 12.78 7.73 3.55
C MET A 12 12.63 9.05 4.33
N PRO A 13 12.70 9.04 5.66
CA PRO A 13 12.66 10.28 6.44
C PRO A 13 13.99 11.03 6.31
N GLY A 14 13.95 12.37 6.29
CA GLY A 14 15.14 13.20 6.32
C GLY A 14 14.90 14.61 5.80
N THR A 15 15.55 15.61 6.41
CA THR A 15 15.45 17.01 5.97
C THR A 15 15.93 17.21 4.54
N GLU A 16 16.94 16.46 4.11
CA GLU A 16 17.42 16.47 2.72
C GLU A 16 16.35 15.99 1.73
N GLN A 17 15.51 15.02 2.10
CA GLN A 17 14.40 14.56 1.26
C GLN A 17 13.34 15.65 1.12
N GLU A 18 12.99 16.29 2.24
CA GLU A 18 12.02 17.39 2.26
C GLU A 18 12.50 18.58 1.41
N TYR A 19 13.73 19.05 1.64
CA TYR A 19 14.32 20.16 0.88
C TYR A 19 14.62 19.79 -0.58
N GLY A 20 14.92 18.51 -0.85
CA GLY A 20 15.02 17.97 -2.20
C GLY A 20 13.66 17.91 -2.93
N GLY A 21 12.56 18.15 -2.24
CA GLY A 21 11.21 18.17 -2.80
C GLY A 21 10.62 16.77 -2.96
N VAL A 22 10.78 15.89 -1.97
CA VAL A 22 10.19 14.53 -1.97
C VAL A 22 8.69 14.56 -2.28
N ILE A 23 7.97 15.61 -1.89
CA ILE A 23 6.54 15.80 -2.18
C ILE A 23 6.27 15.80 -3.70
N ARG A 24 6.92 16.70 -4.46
CA ARG A 24 6.72 16.79 -5.91
C ARG A 24 7.26 15.56 -6.64
N HIS A 25 8.34 14.95 -6.14
CA HIS A 25 8.89 13.73 -6.72
C HIS A 25 8.01 12.50 -6.47
N GLY A 26 7.52 12.31 -5.25
CA GLY A 26 6.61 11.22 -4.89
C GLY A 26 5.29 11.31 -5.65
N ALA A 27 4.78 12.52 -5.86
CA ALA A 27 3.57 12.76 -6.63
C ALA A 27 3.69 12.31 -8.11
N LYS A 28 4.89 12.25 -8.69
CA LYS A 28 5.10 11.73 -10.05
C LYS A 28 4.69 10.26 -10.18
N VAL A 29 4.97 9.46 -9.16
CA VAL A 29 4.61 8.02 -9.14
C VAL A 29 3.09 7.87 -9.07
N LEU A 30 2.43 8.63 -8.20
CA LEU A 30 0.97 8.66 -8.08
C LEU A 30 0.31 9.09 -9.40
N TYR A 31 0.85 10.13 -10.03
CA TYR A 31 0.40 10.63 -11.33
C TYR A 31 0.53 9.53 -12.39
N ALA A 32 1.70 8.90 -12.51
CA ALA A 32 1.97 7.88 -13.51
C ALA A 32 1.02 6.68 -13.41
N TYR A 33 0.78 6.15 -12.20
CA TYR A 33 -0.18 5.04 -12.00
C TYR A 33 -1.62 5.44 -12.30
N SER A 34 -2.01 6.66 -11.91
CA SER A 34 -3.37 7.17 -12.09
C SER A 34 -3.70 7.48 -13.56
N GLU A 35 -2.70 7.92 -14.33
CA GLU A 35 -2.81 8.21 -15.76
C GLU A 35 -2.74 6.94 -16.62
N ALA A 36 -1.95 5.94 -16.22
CA ALA A 36 -1.79 4.71 -16.99
C ALA A 36 -3.12 3.95 -17.18
N THR A 37 -3.46 3.62 -18.43
CA THR A 37 -4.68 2.89 -18.82
C THR A 37 -4.43 1.41 -19.16
N VAL A 38 -3.15 1.01 -19.19
CA VAL A 38 -2.76 -0.41 -19.37
C VAL A 38 -3.29 -1.27 -18.21
N PRO A 39 -3.36 -2.61 -18.38
CA PRO A 39 -3.63 -3.51 -17.26
C PRO A 39 -2.60 -3.35 -16.14
N LYS A 40 -3.07 -3.19 -14.90
CA LYS A 40 -2.27 -2.98 -13.69
C LYS A 40 -2.64 -4.01 -12.63
N ILE A 41 -1.68 -4.83 -12.23
CA ILE A 41 -1.83 -5.81 -11.15
C ILE A 41 -0.84 -5.48 -10.03
N THR A 42 -1.33 -5.47 -8.81
CA THR A 42 -0.49 -5.23 -7.62
C THR A 42 -0.49 -6.46 -6.74
N LEU A 43 0.69 -6.92 -6.36
CA LEU A 43 0.88 -7.98 -5.38
C LEU A 43 1.56 -7.41 -4.14
N ILE A 44 0.86 -7.44 -3.02
CA ILE A 44 1.40 -7.04 -1.72
C ILE A 44 2.04 -8.26 -1.08
N MET A 45 3.37 -8.28 -1.06
CA MET A 45 4.16 -9.40 -0.56
C MET A 45 4.33 -9.34 0.95
N ARG A 46 4.58 -8.15 1.49
CA ARG A 46 4.76 -7.93 2.92
C ARG A 46 4.31 -6.54 3.33
N LYS A 47 5.21 -5.57 3.56
CA LYS A 47 4.82 -4.26 4.11
C LYS A 47 4.17 -3.36 3.06
N ALA A 48 3.12 -2.66 3.46
CA ALA A 48 2.44 -1.67 2.63
C ALA A 48 1.84 -0.58 3.53
N TYR A 49 2.65 0.44 3.85
CA TYR A 49 2.25 1.47 4.80
C TYR A 49 2.00 2.84 4.15
N GLY A 50 0.93 3.50 4.60
CA GLY A 50 0.65 4.92 4.35
C GLY A 50 0.69 5.33 2.88
N GLY A 51 1.29 6.50 2.61
CA GLY A 51 1.37 7.05 1.25
C GLY A 51 2.18 6.17 0.28
N ALA A 52 3.15 5.40 0.79
CA ALA A 52 3.96 4.52 -0.05
C ALA A 52 3.14 3.34 -0.59
N TYR A 53 2.24 2.77 0.22
CA TYR A 53 1.25 1.79 -0.27
C TYR A 53 0.44 2.36 -1.44
N ILE A 54 -0.04 3.60 -1.31
CA ILE A 54 -0.86 4.24 -2.33
C ILE A 54 -0.06 4.39 -3.62
N ALA A 55 1.19 4.88 -3.51
CA ALA A 55 2.10 5.10 -4.63
C ALA A 55 2.51 3.82 -5.35
N MET A 56 2.49 2.67 -4.68
CA MET A 56 2.89 1.37 -5.26
C MET A 56 1.75 0.66 -6.02
N GLY A 57 0.85 1.42 -6.64
CA GLY A 57 -0.24 0.84 -7.44
C GLY A 57 -1.40 0.32 -6.60
N SER A 58 -1.82 1.04 -5.57
CA SER A 58 -3.03 0.67 -4.82
C SER A 58 -4.31 0.71 -5.67
N ARG A 59 -5.41 0.15 -5.14
CA ARG A 59 -6.74 0.27 -5.74
C ARG A 59 -7.15 1.73 -5.97
N SER A 60 -6.77 2.63 -5.06
CA SER A 60 -7.07 4.06 -5.14
C SER A 60 -6.39 4.77 -6.31
N VAL A 61 -5.27 4.24 -6.81
CA VAL A 61 -4.60 4.72 -8.04
C VAL A 61 -4.90 3.82 -9.25
N ARG A 62 -6.10 3.26 -9.25
CA ARG A 62 -6.71 2.53 -10.38
C ARG A 62 -6.01 1.22 -10.75
N ALA A 63 -5.44 0.51 -9.78
CA ALA A 63 -5.05 -0.88 -10.03
C ALA A 63 -6.29 -1.75 -10.31
N ASP A 64 -6.22 -2.56 -11.36
CA ASP A 64 -7.34 -3.39 -11.82
C ASP A 64 -7.54 -4.59 -10.90
N LEU A 65 -6.43 -5.21 -10.50
CA LEU A 65 -6.39 -6.31 -9.54
C LEU A 65 -5.33 -6.05 -8.47
N VAL A 66 -5.69 -6.29 -7.22
CA VAL A 66 -4.79 -6.21 -6.08
C VAL A 66 -4.87 -7.53 -5.33
N TYR A 67 -3.74 -8.22 -5.22
CA TYR A 67 -3.58 -9.43 -4.42
C TYR A 67 -2.71 -9.14 -3.21
N ALA A 68 -2.90 -9.91 -2.14
CA ALA A 68 -2.01 -9.88 -0.99
C ALA A 68 -1.62 -11.29 -0.59
N TRP A 69 -0.38 -11.47 -0.12
CA TRP A 69 0.00 -12.68 0.59
C TRP A 69 -0.55 -12.68 2.02
N PRO A 70 -0.67 -13.86 2.69
CA PRO A 70 -1.20 -13.92 4.05
C PRO A 70 -0.33 -13.18 5.07
N ILE A 71 0.96 -13.02 4.78
CA ILE A 71 1.94 -12.28 5.60
C ILE A 71 1.94 -10.77 5.34
N ALA A 72 1.09 -10.27 4.45
CA ALA A 72 1.09 -8.87 4.07
C ALA A 72 0.56 -7.98 5.20
N GLU A 73 1.27 -6.89 5.47
CA GLU A 73 0.91 -5.91 6.47
C GLU A 73 0.49 -4.61 5.78
N ILE A 74 -0.82 -4.33 5.80
CA ILE A 74 -1.41 -3.16 5.16
C ILE A 74 -1.94 -2.23 6.24
N ALA A 75 -1.36 -1.04 6.38
CA ALA A 75 -1.72 -0.11 7.46
C ALA A 75 -1.56 1.36 7.06
N VAL A 76 -2.23 2.25 7.79
CA VAL A 76 -2.12 3.71 7.60
C VAL A 76 -0.73 4.25 7.93
N MET A 77 -0.06 3.64 8.91
CA MET A 77 1.32 3.89 9.30
C MET A 77 1.89 2.61 9.94
N GLY A 78 3.19 2.59 10.22
CA GLY A 78 3.82 1.46 10.91
C GLY A 78 3.14 1.16 12.25
N PRO A 79 2.92 -0.13 12.62
CA PRO A 79 2.23 -0.52 13.85
C PRO A 79 2.80 0.11 15.13
N GLU A 80 4.13 0.22 15.23
CA GLU A 80 4.81 0.88 16.34
C GLU A 80 4.46 2.36 16.48
N GLY A 81 4.48 3.09 15.35
CA GLY A 81 4.09 4.50 15.33
C GLY A 81 2.62 4.67 15.71
N ALA A 82 1.74 3.80 15.20
CA ALA A 82 0.32 3.83 15.53
C ALA A 82 0.07 3.57 17.03
N ALA A 83 0.69 2.54 17.59
CA ALA A 83 0.52 2.19 19.01
C ALA A 83 0.98 3.32 19.93
N ASN A 84 2.13 3.94 19.62
CA ASN A 84 2.68 5.05 20.40
C ASN A 84 1.82 6.33 20.35
N VAL A 85 1.02 6.51 19.31
CA VAL A 85 0.10 7.66 19.19
C VAL A 85 -1.25 7.34 19.85
N ILE A 86 -1.83 6.18 19.56
CA ILE A 86 -3.17 5.78 20.03
C ILE A 86 -3.16 5.52 21.54
N TYR A 87 -2.22 4.69 22.01
CA TYR A 87 -2.16 4.24 23.40
C TYR A 87 -1.17 5.06 24.24
N ARG A 88 -0.82 6.27 23.79
CA ARG A 88 0.22 7.12 24.41
C ARG A 88 0.03 7.31 25.92
N LYS A 89 -1.22 7.49 26.36
CA LYS A 89 -1.56 7.72 27.77
C LYS A 89 -1.45 6.44 28.60
N GLU A 90 -1.95 5.33 28.06
CA GLU A 90 -1.91 4.01 28.71
C GLU A 90 -0.47 3.52 28.87
N ILE A 91 0.34 3.60 27.81
CA ILE A 91 1.76 3.24 27.83
C ILE A 91 2.52 4.05 28.88
N LYS A 92 2.23 5.37 28.99
CA LYS A 92 2.89 6.24 29.98
C LYS A 92 2.47 5.97 31.42
N ALA A 93 1.26 5.46 31.64
CA ALA A 93 0.71 5.22 32.96
C ALA A 93 0.93 3.77 33.45
N ALA A 94 1.49 2.90 32.60
CA ALA A 94 1.73 1.50 32.92
C ALA A 94 2.94 1.31 33.84
N ASP A 95 2.88 0.28 34.68
CA ASP A 95 4.00 -0.14 35.53
C ASP A 95 5.18 -0.65 34.68
N ASP A 96 4.88 -1.27 33.54
CA ASP A 96 5.85 -1.70 32.52
C ASP A 96 5.46 -1.13 31.14
N PRO A 97 5.90 0.11 30.82
CA PRO A 97 5.59 0.78 29.55
C PRO A 97 6.08 0.03 28.32
N ASP A 98 7.21 -0.68 28.41
CA ASP A 98 7.81 -1.35 27.26
C ASP A 98 7.06 -2.63 26.92
N LYS A 99 6.68 -3.40 27.95
CA LYS A 99 5.80 -4.56 27.76
C LYS A 99 4.44 -4.15 27.22
N LEU A 100 3.78 -3.16 27.82
CA LEU A 100 2.47 -2.71 27.33
C LEU A 100 2.56 -2.18 25.90
N ARG A 101 3.64 -1.48 25.54
CA ARG A 101 3.86 -1.02 24.16
C ARG A 101 3.94 -2.21 23.20
N GLN A 102 4.70 -3.24 23.53
CA GLN A 102 4.82 -4.43 22.68
C GLN A 102 3.46 -5.14 22.53
N ASP A 103 2.74 -5.33 23.63
CA ASP A 103 1.39 -5.92 23.62
C ASP A 103 0.43 -5.13 22.71
N LYS A 104 0.47 -3.79 22.78
CA LYS A 104 -0.34 -2.92 21.92
C LYS A 104 0.08 -2.90 20.47
N ILE A 105 1.36 -3.10 20.17
CA ILE A 105 1.86 -3.25 18.79
C ILE A 105 1.32 -4.53 18.17
N ASP A 106 1.37 -5.63 18.91
CA ASP A 106 0.93 -6.94 18.42
C ASP A 106 -0.61 -6.96 18.29
N GLU A 107 -1.33 -6.40 19.27
CA GLU A 107 -2.78 -6.18 19.18
C GLU A 107 -3.15 -5.34 17.94
N TYR A 108 -2.38 -4.29 17.64
CA TYR A 108 -2.62 -3.47 16.46
C TYR A 108 -2.37 -4.23 15.15
N LYS A 109 -1.31 -5.05 15.10
CA LYS A 109 -1.02 -5.87 13.93
C LYS A 109 -2.14 -6.87 13.65
N ASP A 110 -2.57 -7.59 14.68
CA ASP A 110 -3.59 -8.62 14.56
C ASP A 110 -4.95 -8.04 14.17
N ASN A 111 -5.30 -6.87 14.70
CA ASN A 111 -6.62 -6.28 14.45
C ASN A 111 -6.69 -5.37 13.22
N PHE A 112 -5.57 -4.74 12.82
CA PHE A 112 -5.58 -3.69 11.81
C PHE A 112 -4.55 -3.87 10.69
N ALA A 113 -3.36 -4.37 10.97
CA ALA A 113 -2.27 -4.45 10.00
C ALA A 113 -2.14 -5.83 9.33
N ASN A 114 -3.28 -6.46 9.01
CA ASN A 114 -3.33 -7.73 8.30
C ASN A 114 -4.11 -7.58 6.97
N PRO A 115 -3.94 -8.49 5.99
CA PRO A 115 -4.50 -8.30 4.66
C PRO A 115 -6.02 -8.53 4.61
N TYR A 116 -6.57 -9.22 5.60
CA TYR A 116 -8.00 -9.56 5.66
C TYR A 116 -8.87 -8.34 5.94
N ILE A 117 -8.37 -7.37 6.71
CA ILE A 117 -9.07 -6.08 6.90
C ILE A 117 -9.16 -5.31 5.58
N ALA A 118 -8.08 -5.28 4.81
CA ALA A 118 -8.05 -4.64 3.50
C ALA A 118 -8.97 -5.36 2.49
N ALA A 119 -8.97 -6.70 2.51
CA ALA A 119 -9.85 -7.53 1.69
C ALA A 119 -11.33 -7.30 2.03
N LYS A 120 -11.70 -7.28 3.33
CA LYS A 120 -13.07 -6.98 3.79
C LYS A 120 -13.58 -5.61 3.31
N ARG A 121 -12.68 -4.66 3.09
CA ARG A 121 -12.98 -3.32 2.59
C ARG A 121 -12.91 -3.20 1.06
N GLY A 122 -12.65 -4.28 0.34
CA GLY A 122 -12.51 -4.27 -1.13
C GLY A 122 -11.26 -3.55 -1.64
N MET A 123 -10.27 -3.29 -0.77
CA MET A 123 -8.99 -2.69 -1.16
C MET A 123 -8.06 -3.73 -1.82
N VAL A 124 -8.25 -5.00 -1.46
CA VAL A 124 -7.58 -6.18 -2.01
C VAL A 124 -8.67 -7.09 -2.56
N ASN A 125 -8.46 -7.62 -3.77
CA ASN A 125 -9.40 -8.54 -4.42
C ASN A 125 -9.38 -9.92 -3.78
N ASP A 126 -8.20 -10.42 -3.42
CA ASP A 126 -8.04 -11.76 -2.85
C ASP A 126 -6.74 -11.86 -2.01
N VAL A 127 -6.78 -12.68 -0.96
CA VAL A 127 -5.60 -13.06 -0.18
C VAL A 127 -5.18 -14.45 -0.66
N ILE A 128 -4.09 -14.51 -1.41
CA ILE A 128 -3.66 -15.71 -2.15
C ILE A 128 -2.45 -16.36 -1.48
N LYS A 129 -2.28 -17.67 -1.66
CA LYS A 129 -1.04 -18.32 -1.22
C LYS A 129 0.14 -17.89 -2.10
N MET A 130 1.35 -17.96 -1.56
CA MET A 130 2.54 -17.45 -2.25
C MET A 130 2.81 -18.22 -3.55
N GLU A 131 2.63 -19.54 -3.52
CA GLU A 131 2.77 -20.46 -4.64
C GLU A 131 1.73 -20.24 -5.76
N GLU A 132 0.57 -19.65 -5.45
CA GLU A 132 -0.49 -19.35 -6.42
C GLU A 132 -0.22 -18.08 -7.23
N THR A 133 0.77 -17.27 -6.80
CA THR A 133 1.07 -15.96 -7.39
C THR A 133 1.16 -15.99 -8.90
N ARG A 134 1.98 -16.90 -9.47
CA ARG A 134 2.19 -16.96 -10.92
C ARG A 134 0.89 -17.25 -11.67
N ALA A 135 0.11 -18.22 -11.21
CA ALA A 135 -1.16 -18.58 -11.83
C ALA A 135 -2.17 -17.41 -11.77
N LYS A 136 -2.29 -16.76 -10.61
CA LYS A 136 -3.18 -15.60 -10.41
C LYS A 136 -2.78 -14.41 -11.28
N LEU A 137 -1.48 -14.15 -11.44
CA LEU A 137 -0.97 -13.09 -12.31
C LEU A 137 -1.26 -13.37 -13.79
N ILE A 138 -1.00 -14.60 -14.27
CA ILE A 138 -1.29 -15.00 -15.66
C ILE A 138 -2.78 -14.85 -15.96
N ASN A 139 -3.64 -15.44 -15.14
CA ASN A 139 -5.10 -15.36 -15.32
C ASN A 139 -5.60 -13.91 -15.31
N GLY A 140 -5.07 -13.08 -14.41
CA GLY A 140 -5.41 -11.66 -14.36
C GLY A 140 -5.01 -10.90 -15.63
N LEU A 141 -3.82 -11.17 -16.18
CA LEU A 141 -3.37 -10.56 -17.43
C LEU A 141 -4.20 -11.01 -18.63
N GLU A 142 -4.55 -12.30 -18.70
CA GLU A 142 -5.40 -12.84 -19.76
C GLU A 142 -6.79 -12.20 -19.74
N MET A 143 -7.41 -12.12 -18.56
CA MET A 143 -8.70 -11.44 -18.35
C MET A 143 -8.69 -9.99 -18.83
N MET A 144 -7.55 -9.30 -18.70
CA MET A 144 -7.41 -7.88 -19.04
C MET A 144 -6.70 -7.63 -20.37
N SER A 145 -6.46 -8.66 -21.18
CA SER A 145 -5.75 -8.56 -22.45
C SER A 145 -6.44 -7.61 -23.45
N ASN A 146 -7.76 -7.50 -23.36
CA ASN A 146 -8.60 -6.61 -24.16
C ASN A 146 -9.06 -5.36 -23.40
N LYS A 147 -8.45 -5.02 -22.25
CA LYS A 147 -8.79 -3.80 -21.50
C LYS A 147 -8.75 -2.57 -22.40
N ARG A 148 -9.79 -1.75 -22.33
CA ARG A 148 -9.89 -0.43 -22.97
C ARG A 148 -10.40 0.56 -21.93
N GLU A 149 -9.64 1.62 -21.72
CA GLU A 149 -9.97 2.66 -20.76
C GLU A 149 -9.57 4.00 -21.40
N ASN A 150 -10.54 4.90 -21.54
CA ASN A 150 -10.31 6.21 -22.13
C ASN A 150 -9.91 7.20 -21.03
N GLY A 151 -8.94 8.06 -21.35
CA GLY A 151 -8.63 9.22 -20.53
C GLY A 151 -9.68 10.31 -20.67
N GLN A 152 -9.54 11.36 -19.87
CA GLN A 152 -10.28 12.61 -20.11
C GLN A 152 -9.70 13.34 -21.32
N ASP A 153 -10.56 13.99 -22.10
CA ASP A 153 -10.14 14.84 -23.21
C ASP A 153 -9.32 16.03 -22.71
N LYS A 154 -8.04 16.06 -23.07
CA LYS A 154 -7.09 17.13 -22.75
C LYS A 154 -5.95 17.14 -23.76
N LYS A 155 -5.28 18.28 -23.92
CA LYS A 155 -4.03 18.35 -24.72
C LYS A 155 -2.95 17.44 -24.14
N HIS A 156 -2.76 17.56 -22.82
CA HIS A 156 -1.92 16.72 -21.98
C HIS A 156 -2.28 17.03 -20.51
N GLY A 157 -1.79 16.24 -19.55
CA GLY A 157 -1.90 16.61 -18.14
C GLY A 157 -0.76 17.50 -17.67
N ASN A 158 -0.73 17.79 -16.37
CA ASN A 158 0.26 18.65 -15.73
C ASN A 158 0.95 17.91 -14.59
N ILE A 159 1.78 16.94 -14.95
CA ILE A 159 2.56 16.16 -13.99
C ILE A 159 3.49 17.09 -13.18
N PRO A 160 3.66 16.85 -11.87
CA PRO A 160 4.69 17.56 -11.10
C PRO A 160 6.09 17.38 -11.71
N LEU A 161 6.92 18.43 -11.71
CA LEU A 161 8.28 18.42 -12.27
C LEU A 161 9.37 18.62 -11.21
#